data_AF-A0A5I5T1C0-F1
#
_entry.id   AF-A0A5I5T1C0-F1
#
_cell.length_a   1.000
_cell.length_b   1.000
_cell.length_c   1.000
_cell.angle_alpha   90.00
_cell.angle_beta   90.00
_cell.angle_gamma   90.00
#
_symmetry.space_group_name_H-M   'P 1'
#
loop_
_entity.id
_entity.type
_entity.pdbx_description
1 polymer ?
#
loop_
_entity_poly.entity_id
_entity_poly.type
_entity_poly.pdbx_seq_one_letter_code
_entity_poly.pdbx_strand_id
1 'polypeptide(L)'
;MAFVSLSTMAAKTGRMVQSNHVTVTQTKRATGAVELGFRIGRTAMDATGIETGDRVDILYDSESSLWMIKKIPEGGFGVAGQKNKAGEYSSCAIRITLRPGFPRLSDDDDASVKQFSQDSDTQMEKGQIIFKLGDE
;
A
#
# COMPACT_ATOMS: atom_id res chain seq x y z
N MET A 1 -5.36 3.99 -40.27
CA MET A 1 -4.80 3.35 -39.06
C MET A 1 -5.72 3.70 -37.90
N ALA A 2 -6.30 2.70 -37.22
CA ALA A 2 -7.19 2.94 -36.07
C ALA A 2 -6.41 2.68 -34.78
N PHE A 3 -5.98 3.74 -34.11
CA PHE A 3 -5.35 3.62 -32.79
C PHE A 3 -6.44 3.40 -31.74
N VAL A 4 -6.26 2.37 -30.90
CA VAL A 4 -7.16 2.11 -29.78
C VAL A 4 -6.56 2.72 -28.52
N SER A 5 -7.33 3.58 -27.86
CA SER A 5 -6.93 4.20 -26.61
C SER A 5 -6.87 3.18 -25.47
N LEU A 6 -5.65 2.84 -25.04
CA LEU A 6 -5.43 1.96 -23.90
C LEU A 6 -5.91 2.58 -22.58
N SER A 7 -5.93 3.91 -22.45
CA SER A 7 -6.47 4.59 -21.26
C SER A 7 -7.98 4.45 -21.16
N THR A 8 -8.69 4.48 -22.28
CA THR A 8 -10.14 4.27 -22.33
C THR A 8 -10.50 2.80 -22.05
N MET A 9 -9.65 1.84 -22.48
CA MET A 9 -9.81 0.43 -22.11
C MET A 9 -9.46 0.16 -20.63
N ALA A 10 -8.44 0.83 -20.10
CA ALA A 10 -8.08 0.76 -18.69
C ALA A 10 -9.18 1.36 -17.78
N ALA A 11 -9.79 2.47 -18.19
CA ALA A 11 -10.91 3.07 -17.46
C ALA A 11 -12.13 2.14 -17.39
N LYS A 12 -12.44 1.42 -18.48
CA LYS A 12 -13.52 0.42 -18.52
C LYS A 12 -13.24 -0.84 -17.69
N THR A 13 -11.98 -1.12 -17.39
CA THR A 13 -11.55 -2.26 -16.56
C THR A 13 -11.26 -1.85 -15.11
N GLY A 14 -11.66 -0.64 -14.69
CA GLY A 14 -11.47 -0.14 -13.33
C GLY A 14 -10.04 0.31 -12.99
N ARG A 15 -9.07 0.13 -13.90
CA ARG A 15 -7.69 0.67 -13.76
C ARG A 15 -7.64 2.14 -14.16
N MET A 16 -8.40 2.97 -13.44
CA MET A 16 -8.25 4.41 -13.49
C MET A 16 -6.96 4.80 -12.74
N VAL A 17 -6.39 5.99 -13.02
CA VAL A 17 -5.33 6.58 -12.19
C VAL A 17 -5.93 6.82 -10.80
N GLN A 18 -5.83 5.81 -9.97
CA GLN A 18 -6.42 5.75 -8.65
C GLN A 18 -5.41 6.35 -7.68
N SER A 19 -5.71 7.57 -7.22
CA SER A 19 -4.90 8.33 -6.27
C SER A 19 -5.16 7.88 -4.83
N ASN A 20 -5.23 6.58 -4.58
CA ASN A 20 -5.48 6.06 -3.24
C ASN A 20 -4.33 6.42 -2.31
N HIS A 21 -4.66 6.80 -1.08
CA HIS A 21 -3.68 7.16 -0.06
C HIS A 21 -2.75 5.99 0.25
N VAL A 22 -3.33 4.79 0.37
CA VAL A 22 -2.61 3.53 0.58
C VAL A 22 -3.09 2.48 -0.41
N THR A 23 -2.15 1.73 -0.96
CA THR A 23 -2.40 0.53 -1.74
C THR A 23 -1.72 -0.65 -1.07
N VAL A 24 -2.45 -1.75 -0.87
CA VAL A 24 -1.90 -2.97 -0.28
C VAL A 24 -1.92 -4.07 -1.31
N THR A 25 -0.81 -4.78 -1.46
CA THR A 25 -0.67 -5.87 -2.44
C THR A 25 -0.11 -7.11 -1.77
N GLN A 26 -0.82 -8.22 -1.91
CA GLN A 26 -0.32 -9.53 -1.55
C GLN A 26 0.25 -10.20 -2.79
N THR A 27 1.51 -10.64 -2.74
CA THR A 27 2.15 -11.36 -3.86
C THR A 27 2.98 -12.52 -3.34
N LYS A 28 3.01 -13.62 -4.10
CA LYS A 28 3.91 -14.73 -3.85
C LYS A 28 5.21 -14.54 -4.62
N ARG A 29 6.34 -14.61 -3.92
CA ARG A 29 7.66 -14.59 -4.55
C ARG A 29 7.98 -15.93 -5.17
N ALA A 30 8.94 -15.93 -6.11
CA ALA A 30 9.50 -17.15 -6.68
C ALA A 30 10.07 -18.11 -5.62
N THR A 31 10.44 -17.59 -4.44
CA THR A 31 10.90 -18.38 -3.28
C THR A 31 9.76 -19.08 -2.53
N GLY A 32 8.50 -18.92 -2.95
CA GLY A 32 7.32 -19.45 -2.28
C GLY A 32 6.82 -18.60 -1.10
N ALA A 33 7.58 -17.59 -0.68
CA ALA A 33 7.17 -16.70 0.40
C ALA A 33 6.08 -15.72 -0.07
N VAL A 34 5.03 -15.56 0.74
CA VAL A 34 3.98 -14.56 0.49
C VAL A 34 4.40 -13.23 1.13
N GLU A 35 4.24 -12.14 0.40
CA GLU A 35 4.57 -10.80 0.86
C GLU A 35 3.38 -9.86 0.77
N LEU A 36 3.31 -8.98 1.76
CA LEU A 36 2.40 -7.85 1.81
C LEU A 36 3.19 -6.56 1.58
N GLY A 37 2.84 -5.86 0.51
CA GLY A 37 3.41 -4.57 0.13
C GLY A 37 2.42 -3.44 0.38
N PHE A 38 2.80 -2.48 1.21
CA PHE A 38 2.04 -1.25 1.44
C PHE A 38 2.70 -0.13 0.65
N ARG A 39 1.99 0.48 -0.29
CA ARG A 39 2.43 1.65 -1.03
C ARG A 39 1.68 2.87 -0.55
N ILE A 40 2.41 3.87 -0.08
CA ILE A 40 1.85 5.14 0.39
C ILE A 40 2.04 6.17 -0.71
N GLY A 41 0.94 6.81 -1.11
CA GLY A 41 0.94 7.86 -2.12
C GLY A 41 1.54 9.17 -1.61
N ARG A 42 1.99 10.03 -2.52
CA ARG A 42 2.63 11.31 -2.18
C ARG A 42 1.82 12.17 -1.22
N THR A 43 0.51 12.31 -1.47
CA THR A 43 -0.39 13.11 -0.61
C THR A 43 -0.40 12.61 0.84
N ALA A 44 -0.39 11.30 1.04
CA ALA A 44 -0.36 10.71 2.39
C ALA A 44 1.02 10.84 3.04
N MET A 45 2.10 10.77 2.26
CA MET A 45 3.45 11.07 2.76
C MET A 45 3.53 12.52 3.25
N ASP A 46 3.08 13.48 2.44
CA ASP A 46 3.13 14.91 2.78
C ASP A 46 2.25 15.23 4.01
N ALA A 47 1.07 14.59 4.12
CA ALA A 47 0.17 14.79 5.26
C ALA A 47 0.71 14.19 6.57
N THR A 48 1.39 13.05 6.50
CA THR A 48 1.85 12.32 7.71
C THR A 48 3.31 12.57 8.06
N GLY A 49 4.13 13.03 7.12
CA GLY A 49 5.59 13.13 7.30
C GLY A 49 6.28 11.77 7.38
N ILE A 50 5.68 10.71 6.81
CA ILE A 50 6.32 9.41 6.60
C ILE A 50 7.11 9.49 5.29
N GLU A 51 8.43 9.32 5.40
CA GLU A 51 9.38 9.48 4.30
C GLU A 51 10.24 8.23 4.09
N THR A 52 10.93 8.18 2.95
CA THR A 52 11.90 7.10 2.70
C THR A 52 13.06 7.20 3.69
N GLY A 53 13.42 6.07 4.31
CA GLY A 53 14.44 6.02 5.37
C GLY A 53 13.83 5.93 6.78
N ASP A 54 12.54 6.24 6.93
CA ASP A 54 11.85 6.07 8.20
C ASP A 54 11.64 4.61 8.59
N ARG A 55 11.30 4.43 9.87
CA ARG A 55 10.84 3.17 10.44
C ARG A 55 9.37 3.31 10.82
N VAL A 56 8.58 2.29 10.50
CA VAL A 56 7.15 2.24 10.79
C VAL A 56 6.74 0.92 11.39
N ASP A 57 5.73 0.93 12.24
CA ASP A 57 4.97 -0.25 12.63
C ASP A 57 3.74 -0.42 11.75
N ILE A 58 3.29 -1.66 11.58
CA ILE A 58 2.07 -2.01 10.86
C ILE A 58 1.18 -2.81 11.79
N LEU A 59 0.05 -2.20 12.15
CA LEU A 59 -0.92 -2.74 13.09
C LEU A 59 -2.22 -3.08 12.34
N TYR A 60 -2.89 -4.13 12.79
CA TYR A 60 -4.17 -4.56 12.26
C TYR A 60 -5.14 -4.85 13.40
N ASP A 61 -6.32 -4.25 13.33
CA ASP A 61 -7.46 -4.55 14.20
C ASP A 61 -8.42 -5.45 13.43
N SER A 62 -8.54 -6.70 13.89
CA SER A 62 -9.42 -7.71 13.30
C SER A 62 -10.89 -7.49 13.60
N GLU A 63 -11.25 -6.76 14.65
CA GLU A 63 -12.66 -6.51 15.00
C GLU A 63 -13.27 -5.46 14.07
N SER A 64 -12.51 -4.40 13.78
CA SER A 64 -12.97 -3.28 12.95
C SER A 64 -12.48 -3.35 11.49
N SER A 65 -11.66 -4.35 11.16
CA SER A 65 -10.94 -4.49 9.89
C SER A 65 -10.13 -3.23 9.54
N LEU A 66 -9.45 -2.65 10.53
CA LEU A 66 -8.66 -1.43 10.39
C LEU A 66 -7.18 -1.74 10.32
N TRP A 67 -6.48 -1.04 9.44
CA TRP A 67 -5.03 -1.06 9.33
C TRP A 67 -4.47 0.28 9.82
N MET A 68 -3.30 0.23 10.47
CA MET A 68 -2.56 1.42 10.86
C MET A 68 -1.09 1.29 10.46
N ILE A 69 -0.57 2.29 9.78
CA ILE A 69 0.86 2.50 9.55
C ILE A 69 1.30 3.63 10.48
N LYS A 70 2.22 3.35 11.41
CA LYS A 70 2.66 4.33 12.41
C LYS A 70 4.17 4.48 12.41
N LYS A 71 4.68 5.70 12.26
CA LYS A 71 6.10 6.04 12.40
C LYS A 71 6.57 5.78 13.82
N ILE A 72 7.71 5.11 13.94
CA ILE A 72 8.34 4.76 15.21
C ILE A 72 9.83 5.12 15.19
N PRO A 73 10.44 5.43 16.34
CA PRO A 73 11.84 5.84 16.40
C PRO A 73 12.82 4.69 16.07
N GLU A 74 12.53 3.48 16.55
CA GLU A 74 13.39 2.30 16.36
C GLU A 74 12.56 1.02 16.18
N GLY A 75 13.12 0.00 15.54
CA GLY A 75 12.41 -1.25 15.25
C GLY A 75 11.55 -1.21 13.99
N GLY A 76 10.53 -2.08 13.88
CA GLY A 76 9.52 -2.08 12.81
C GLY A 76 10.01 -2.43 11.41
N PHE A 77 9.37 -1.84 10.40
CA PHE A 77 9.62 -2.04 8.99
C PHE A 77 10.26 -0.80 8.35
N GLY A 78 11.15 -1.03 7.39
CA GLY A 78 11.83 0.04 6.68
C GLY A 78 10.95 0.61 5.57
N VAL A 79 10.83 1.94 5.53
CA VAL A 79 10.16 2.65 4.45
C VAL A 79 11.16 2.84 3.30
N ALA A 80 10.91 2.20 2.17
CA ALA A 80 11.74 2.28 0.97
C ALA A 80 11.05 3.06 -0.14
N GLY A 81 11.81 3.67 -1.03
CA GLY A 81 11.27 4.42 -2.16
C GLY A 81 12.28 4.51 -3.30
N GLN A 82 11.80 4.72 -4.51
CA GLN A 82 12.64 5.03 -5.67
C GLN A 82 12.40 6.48 -6.09
N LYS A 83 13.50 7.22 -6.30
CA LYS A 83 13.44 8.58 -6.82
C LYS A 83 12.99 8.54 -8.29
N ASN A 84 12.14 9.47 -8.67
CA ASN A 84 11.77 9.69 -10.06
C ASN A 84 12.92 10.39 -10.81
N LYS A 85 12.72 10.67 -12.11
CA LYS A 85 13.73 11.37 -12.95
C LYS A 85 14.06 12.79 -12.45
N ALA A 86 13.18 13.40 -11.66
CA ALA A 86 13.38 14.71 -11.04
C ALA A 86 14.09 14.62 -9.66
N GLY A 87 14.44 13.42 -9.19
CA GLY A 87 15.11 13.20 -7.91
C GLY A 87 14.18 13.16 -6.70
N GLU A 88 12.86 13.15 -6.90
CA GLU A 88 11.85 13.19 -5.84
C GLU A 88 11.20 11.82 -5.62
N TYR A 89 10.71 11.58 -4.41
CA TYR A 89 9.88 10.41 -4.11
C TYR A 89 8.41 10.71 -4.39
N SER A 90 7.82 9.98 -5.33
CA SER A 90 6.38 10.06 -5.65
C SER A 90 5.52 9.08 -4.84
N SER A 91 6.16 8.11 -4.19
CA SER A 91 5.53 7.15 -3.29
C SER A 91 6.62 6.45 -2.49
N CYS A 92 6.28 5.98 -1.30
CA CYS A 92 7.11 5.03 -0.57
C CYS A 92 6.39 3.68 -0.42
N ALA A 93 7.16 2.65 -0.09
CA ALA A 93 6.72 1.28 0.00
C ALA A 93 7.30 0.62 1.25
N ILE A 94 6.47 -0.16 1.93
CA ILE A 94 6.83 -1.02 3.05
C ILE A 94 6.54 -2.44 2.62
N ARG A 95 7.47 -3.37 2.87
CA ARG A 95 7.32 -4.78 2.49
C ARG A 95 7.46 -5.66 3.71
N ILE A 96 6.51 -6.58 3.87
CA ILE A 96 6.48 -7.56 4.94
C ILE A 96 6.39 -8.94 4.29
N THR A 97 7.25 -9.87 4.72
CA THR A 97 7.05 -11.29 4.43
C THR A 97 6.06 -11.88 5.44
N LEU A 98 4.91 -12.37 4.95
CA LEU A 98 3.86 -12.92 5.79
C LEU A 98 4.33 -14.24 6.43
N ARG A 99 3.97 -14.42 7.69
CA ARG A 99 4.18 -15.63 8.47
C ARG A 99 2.82 -16.19 8.91
N PRO A 100 2.73 -17.46 9.33
CA PRO A 100 1.50 -18.00 9.91
C PRO A 100 0.97 -17.11 11.05
N GLY A 101 -0.34 -16.82 11.02
CA GLY A 101 -1.00 -15.92 11.98
C GLY A 101 -1.02 -14.44 11.59
N PHE A 102 -0.39 -14.04 10.48
CA PHE A 102 -0.47 -12.66 9.99
C PHE A 102 -1.76 -12.45 9.21
N PRO A 103 -2.36 -11.24 9.25
CA PRO A 103 -3.50 -10.91 8.40
C PRO A 103 -3.12 -11.00 6.93
N ARG A 104 -4.03 -11.56 6.12
CA ARG A 104 -3.87 -11.77 4.68
C ARG A 104 -4.97 -11.02 3.94
N LEU A 105 -4.70 -10.66 2.68
CA LEU A 105 -5.74 -10.16 1.78
C LEU A 105 -6.52 -11.31 1.12
N SER A 106 -5.88 -12.46 0.96
CA SER A 106 -6.48 -13.68 0.41
C SER A 106 -5.82 -14.92 0.99
N ASP A 107 -6.61 -15.97 1.14
CA ASP A 107 -6.15 -17.31 1.54
C ASP A 107 -5.57 -18.10 0.36
N ASP A 108 -5.78 -17.64 -0.88
CA ASP A 108 -5.14 -18.21 -2.06
C ASP A 108 -3.71 -17.66 -2.19
N ASP A 109 -2.74 -18.50 -1.87
CA ASP A 109 -1.31 -18.17 -1.95
C ASP A 109 -0.85 -17.89 -3.39
N ASP A 110 -1.53 -18.40 -4.41
CA ASP A 110 -1.14 -18.20 -5.82
C ASP A 110 -1.78 -16.93 -6.44
N ALA A 111 -2.75 -16.32 -5.75
CA ALA A 111 -3.40 -15.10 -6.19
C ALA A 111 -2.58 -13.83 -5.83
N SER A 112 -2.24 -13.03 -6.84
CA SER A 112 -1.75 -11.67 -6.63
C SER A 112 -2.92 -10.72 -6.39
N VAL A 113 -3.25 -10.48 -5.12
CA VAL A 113 -4.38 -9.64 -4.73
C VAL A 113 -3.92 -8.22 -4.45
N LYS A 114 -4.68 -7.23 -4.92
CA LYS A 114 -4.41 -5.81 -4.71
C LYS A 114 -5.68 -5.13 -4.21
N GLN A 115 -5.58 -4.53 -3.02
CA GLN A 115 -6.65 -3.73 -2.43
C GLN A 115 -6.20 -2.29 -2.23
N PHE A 116 -7.18 -1.40 -2.14
CA PHE A 116 -6.97 0.03 -2.04
C PHE A 116 -7.60 0.57 -0.77
N SER A 117 -7.01 1.62 -0.20
CA SER A 117 -7.64 2.35 0.91
C SER A 117 -8.96 2.97 0.46
N GLN A 118 -9.97 2.90 1.33
CA GLN A 118 -11.15 3.76 1.24
C GLN A 118 -10.75 5.17 1.69
N ASP A 119 -10.42 6.03 0.74
CA ASP A 119 -9.85 7.35 1.03
C ASP A 119 -10.82 8.25 1.84
N SER A 120 -12.14 8.06 1.70
CA SER A 120 -13.17 8.75 2.50
C SER A 120 -13.05 8.49 4.00
N ASP A 121 -12.60 7.29 4.37
CA ASP A 121 -12.52 6.80 5.74
C ASP A 121 -11.07 6.75 6.25
N THR A 122 -10.13 7.19 5.42
CA THR A 122 -8.70 7.19 5.76
C THR A 122 -8.37 8.40 6.62
N GLN A 123 -7.87 8.14 7.82
CA GLN A 123 -7.42 9.17 8.75
C GLN A 123 -5.90 9.32 8.63
N MET A 124 -5.45 10.54 8.29
CA MET A 124 -4.05 10.88 8.16
C MET A 124 -3.68 11.89 9.23
N GLU A 125 -2.78 11.50 10.12
CA GLU A 125 -2.24 12.37 11.16
C GLU A 125 -0.71 12.34 11.11
N LYS A 126 -0.07 13.26 11.83
CA LYS A 126 1.39 13.33 11.85
C LYS A 126 1.98 12.03 12.39
N GLY A 127 2.70 11.32 11.53
CA GLY A 127 3.35 10.05 11.81
C GLY A 127 2.42 8.85 11.77
N GLN A 128 1.14 8.95 11.38
CA GLN A 128 0.27 7.79 11.32
C GLN A 128 -0.82 7.86 10.23
N ILE A 129 -1.13 6.71 9.64
CA ILE A 129 -2.22 6.53 8.67
C ILE A 129 -3.10 5.39 9.19
N ILE A 130 -4.39 5.65 9.39
CA ILE A 130 -5.40 4.63 9.72
C ILE A 130 -6.33 4.50 8.53
N PHE A 131 -6.55 3.28 8.04
CA PHE A 131 -7.35 3.06 6.84
C PHE A 131 -8.08 1.72 6.87
N LYS A 132 -9.18 1.65 6.11
CA LYS A 132 -9.83 0.40 5.71
C LYS A 132 -9.47 0.07 4.28
N LEU A 133 -9.37 -1.22 3.99
CA LEU A 133 -9.27 -1.71 2.62
C LEU A 133 -10.67 -1.88 2.06
N GLY A 134 -10.88 -1.45 0.81
CA GLY A 134 -12.11 -1.74 0.09
C GLY A 134 -12.18 -3.21 -0.30
N ASP A 135 -13.41 -3.73 -0.37
CA ASP A 135 -13.69 -5.03 -0.98
C ASP A 135 -13.37 -4.97 -2.49
N GLU A 136 -12.89 -6.09 -3.04
CA GLU A 136 -12.52 -6.25 -4.46
C GLU A 136 -13.74 -6.20 -5.39
#